data_AF-A0A7K7W2M9-F1
#
_entry.id   AF-A0A7K7W2M9-F1
#
_cell.length_a   1.000
_cell.length_b   1.000
_cell.length_c   1.000
_cell.angle_alpha   90.00
_cell.angle_beta   90.00
_cell.angle_gamma   90.00
#
_symmetry.space_group_name_H-M   'P 1'
#
loop_
_entity.id
_entity.type
_entity.pdbx_description
1 polymer ?
#
loop_
_entity_poly.entity_id
_entity_poly.type
_entity_poly.pdbx_seq_one_letter_code
_entity_poly.pdbx_strand_id
1 'polypeptide(L)'
;DTVLQRGLNNRYRVLEVRVTQRNGREPEKHLTVTSSQSLEDTELCVLQDGWDSVPVVPGDIIHLEGECNSGTWIINEQSGYLILYPDLLLSGTTIASSIRCMRKAVLSEKFRRSESGSRQMLVGTILHEIFQQAVTNNLAHEKVEELANKTVYGQKYLKEMYLLNLKQKEIMQEVEEYLPSFHKWAEDFM
;
A
#
# COMPACT_ATOMS: atom_id res chain seq x y z
N ASP A 1 -21.04 -11.90 -5.95
CA ASP A 1 -21.55 -10.57 -5.56
C ASP A 1 -21.05 -10.17 -4.19
N THR A 2 -20.61 -8.93 -4.04
CA THR A 2 -20.19 -8.37 -2.74
C THR A 2 -21.41 -8.29 -1.81
N VAL A 3 -21.29 -8.84 -0.61
CA VAL A 3 -22.35 -8.79 0.41
C VAL A 3 -22.38 -7.39 1.01
N LEU A 4 -23.49 -6.68 0.81
CA LEU A 4 -23.75 -5.39 1.46
C LEU A 4 -24.08 -5.62 2.94
N GLN A 5 -23.44 -4.86 3.83
CA GLN A 5 -23.61 -5.01 5.28
C GLN A 5 -23.18 -3.75 6.03
N ARG A 6 -23.65 -3.61 7.28
CA ARG A 6 -23.21 -2.58 8.25
C ARG A 6 -22.08 -3.11 9.16
N GLY A 7 -21.57 -2.24 10.04
CA GLY A 7 -20.59 -2.59 11.07
C GLY A 7 -19.13 -2.37 10.64
N LEU A 8 -18.20 -3.05 11.33
CA LEU A 8 -16.75 -2.86 11.14
C LEU A 8 -16.29 -3.13 9.70
N ASN A 9 -16.89 -4.11 9.02
CA ASN A 9 -16.57 -4.44 7.63
C ASN A 9 -17.70 -4.01 6.69
N ASN A 10 -18.25 -2.81 6.91
CA ASN A 10 -19.38 -2.33 6.14
C ASN A 10 -19.07 -2.29 4.63
N ARG A 11 -20.12 -2.52 3.84
CA ARG A 11 -20.10 -2.46 2.38
C ARG A 11 -21.38 -1.75 1.97
N TYR A 12 -21.23 -0.55 1.42
CA TYR A 12 -22.31 0.25 0.91
C TYR A 12 -22.25 0.31 -0.61
N ARG A 13 -23.40 0.24 -1.25
CA ARG A 13 -23.56 0.57 -2.67
C ARG A 13 -24.02 2.01 -2.79
N VAL A 14 -23.39 2.77 -3.68
CA VAL A 14 -23.78 4.13 -4.02
C VAL A 14 -24.97 4.07 -4.98
N LEU A 15 -26.07 4.72 -4.62
CA LEU A 15 -27.29 4.79 -5.42
C LEU A 15 -27.38 6.09 -6.22
N GLU A 16 -26.98 7.20 -5.59
CA GLU A 16 -27.05 8.52 -6.20
C GLU A 16 -25.87 9.38 -5.74
N VAL A 17 -25.41 10.28 -6.63
CA VAL A 17 -24.36 11.26 -6.36
C VAL A 17 -24.87 12.63 -6.75
N ARG A 18 -24.89 13.57 -5.80
CA ARG A 18 -25.29 14.97 -6.03
C ARG A 18 -24.18 15.90 -5.55
N VAL A 19 -23.84 16.90 -6.35
CA VAL A 19 -22.93 17.98 -5.92
C VAL A 19 -23.79 19.17 -5.54
N THR A 20 -23.64 19.63 -4.30
CA THR A 20 -24.36 20.80 -3.79
C THR A 20 -23.38 21.95 -3.62
N GLN A 21 -23.66 23.07 -4.26
CA GLN A 21 -22.93 24.31 -4.07
C GLN A 21 -23.89 25.35 -3.52
N ARG A 22 -23.71 25.75 -2.26
CA ARG A 22 -24.52 26.77 -1.61
C ARG A 22 -23.75 28.11 -1.68
N ASN A 23 -24.44 29.19 -2.02
CA ASN A 23 -23.82 30.52 -2.16
C ASN A 23 -22.90 30.84 -0.97
N GLY A 24 -21.60 31.01 -1.25
CA GLY A 24 -20.58 31.37 -0.26
C GLY A 24 -19.99 30.21 0.56
N ARG A 25 -20.31 28.95 0.26
CA ARG A 25 -19.68 27.76 0.87
C ARG A 25 -18.93 26.94 -0.18
N GLU A 26 -17.94 26.19 0.28
CA GLU A 26 -17.25 25.19 -0.53
C GLU A 26 -18.23 24.11 -1.03
N PRO A 27 -17.99 23.54 -2.22
CA PRO A 27 -18.85 22.48 -2.75
C PRO A 27 -18.80 21.24 -1.84
N GLU A 28 -19.96 20.61 -1.68
CA GLU A 28 -20.07 19.31 -1.01
C GLU A 28 -20.59 18.27 -1.99
N LYS A 29 -20.14 17.03 -1.84
CA LYS A 29 -20.65 15.88 -2.60
C LYS A 29 -21.47 14.97 -1.69
N HIS A 30 -22.75 14.85 -2.01
CA HIS A 30 -23.73 14.07 -1.25
C HIS A 30 -23.97 12.74 -1.96
N LEU A 31 -23.76 11.65 -1.25
CA LEU A 31 -23.96 10.28 -1.71
C LEU A 31 -25.15 9.67 -0.98
N THR A 32 -26.12 9.15 -1.74
CA THR A 32 -27.14 8.26 -1.18
C THR A 32 -26.62 6.84 -1.27
N VAL A 33 -26.50 6.17 -0.13
CA VAL A 33 -25.84 4.87 -0.03
C VAL A 33 -26.73 3.85 0.67
N THR A 34 -26.59 2.57 0.35
CA THR A 34 -27.34 1.50 1.02
C THR A 34 -26.45 0.31 1.33
N SER A 35 -26.65 -0.29 2.51
CA SER A 35 -26.05 -1.55 2.93
C SER A 35 -27.03 -2.73 2.84
N SER A 36 -28.25 -2.50 2.33
CA SER A 36 -29.31 -3.50 2.20
C SER A 36 -29.46 -3.95 0.75
N GLN A 37 -29.75 -5.24 0.54
CA GLN A 37 -30.02 -5.78 -0.80
C GLN A 37 -31.36 -5.31 -1.38
N SER A 38 -32.31 -4.93 -0.52
CA SER A 38 -33.61 -4.37 -0.93
C SER A 38 -33.48 -2.98 -1.56
N LEU A 39 -32.37 -2.28 -1.31
CA LEU A 39 -32.12 -0.88 -1.68
C LEU A 39 -33.09 0.14 -1.04
N GLU A 40 -33.93 -0.28 -0.10
CA GLU A 40 -34.93 0.59 0.54
C GLU A 40 -34.35 1.37 1.73
N ASP A 41 -33.44 0.76 2.49
CA ASP A 41 -32.76 1.43 3.61
C ASP A 41 -31.57 2.25 3.10
N THR A 42 -31.78 3.57 2.99
CA THR A 42 -30.75 4.51 2.53
C THR A 42 -30.16 5.32 3.67
N GLU A 43 -28.86 5.57 3.58
CA GLU A 43 -28.10 6.49 4.42
C GLU A 43 -27.51 7.61 3.55
N LEU A 44 -27.21 8.75 4.17
CA LEU A 44 -26.57 9.89 3.51
C LEU A 44 -25.09 9.89 3.86
N CYS A 45 -24.22 10.05 2.89
CA CYS A 45 -22.80 10.33 3.11
C CYS A 45 -22.46 11.66 2.47
N VAL A 46 -21.93 12.60 3.27
CA VAL A 46 -21.55 13.94 2.84
C VAL A 46 -20.03 14.02 2.82
N LEU A 47 -19.47 14.25 1.64
CA LEU A 47 -18.05 14.51 1.42
C LEU A 47 -17.82 16.01 1.32
N GLN A 48 -16.93 16.52 2.15
CA GLN A 48 -16.56 17.94 2.25
C GLN A 48 -15.07 18.12 1.96
N ASP A 49 -14.65 19.38 1.77
CA ASP A 49 -13.26 19.75 1.52
C ASP A 49 -12.68 18.95 0.34
N GLY A 50 -11.43 18.49 0.40
CA GLY A 50 -10.80 17.68 -0.65
C GLY A 50 -11.50 16.34 -0.95
N TRP A 51 -12.38 15.83 -0.08
CA TRP A 51 -13.12 14.58 -0.33
C TRP A 51 -14.22 14.75 -1.38
N ASP A 52 -14.66 15.98 -1.66
CA ASP A 52 -15.62 16.26 -2.72
C ASP A 52 -15.10 15.83 -4.10
N SER A 53 -13.78 15.73 -4.27
CA SER A 53 -13.12 15.38 -5.52
C SER A 53 -13.09 13.88 -5.84
N VAL A 54 -13.45 13.02 -4.88
CA VAL A 54 -13.40 11.55 -5.05
C VAL A 54 -14.27 11.11 -6.23
N PRO A 55 -13.75 10.34 -7.20
CA PRO A 55 -14.46 10.02 -8.45
C PRO A 55 -15.47 8.86 -8.28
N VAL A 56 -16.34 8.97 -7.29
CA VAL A 56 -17.40 8.00 -7.00
C VAL A 56 -18.59 8.19 -7.94
N VAL A 57 -19.16 7.10 -8.43
CA VAL A 57 -20.34 7.08 -9.31
C VAL A 57 -21.42 6.12 -8.78
N PRO A 58 -22.70 6.29 -9.18
CA PRO A 58 -23.74 5.32 -8.87
C PRO A 58 -23.36 3.90 -9.30
N GLY A 59 -23.59 2.93 -8.42
CA GLY A 59 -23.22 1.53 -8.59
C GLY A 59 -21.91 1.14 -7.89
N ASP A 60 -21.05 2.10 -7.54
CA ASP A 60 -19.80 1.82 -6.85
C ASP A 60 -20.04 1.20 -5.46
N ILE A 61 -19.08 0.36 -5.07
CA ILE A 61 -19.02 -0.20 -3.72
C ILE A 61 -18.00 0.60 -2.92
N ILE A 62 -18.43 1.09 -1.76
CA ILE A 62 -17.61 1.87 -0.84
C ILE A 62 -17.62 1.24 0.55
N HIS A 63 -16.59 1.59 1.31
CA HIS A 63 -16.53 1.38 2.75
C HIS A 63 -16.33 2.73 3.44
N LEU A 64 -17.00 2.90 4.57
CA LEU A 64 -16.99 4.14 5.35
C LEU A 64 -16.37 3.85 6.72
N GLU A 65 -15.33 4.61 7.06
CA GLU A 65 -14.72 4.64 8.39
C GLU A 65 -15.13 5.94 9.08
N GLY A 66 -15.50 5.86 10.36
CA GLY A 66 -15.96 7.00 11.16
C GLY A 66 -17.30 6.74 11.85
N GLU A 67 -17.89 7.81 12.38
CA GLU A 67 -19.17 7.75 13.08
C GLU A 67 -20.34 8.10 12.14
N CYS A 68 -21.37 7.25 12.15
CA CYS A 68 -22.64 7.54 11.50
C CYS A 68 -23.62 8.12 12.52
N ASN A 69 -23.95 9.40 12.36
CA ASN A 69 -24.89 10.10 13.22
C ASN A 69 -26.26 10.12 12.57
N SER A 70 -27.20 9.34 13.12
CA SER A 70 -28.59 9.28 12.67
C SER A 70 -28.75 8.99 11.17
N GLY A 71 -27.93 8.07 10.63
CA GLY A 71 -27.96 7.70 9.22
C GLY A 71 -27.23 8.67 8.29
N THR A 72 -26.46 9.61 8.85
CA THR A 72 -25.61 10.53 8.09
C THR A 72 -24.14 10.32 8.46
N TRP A 73 -23.33 10.05 7.43
CA TRP A 73 -21.88 10.02 7.48
C TRP A 73 -21.34 11.38 7.02
N ILE A 74 -20.42 11.96 7.77
CA ILE A 74 -19.72 13.20 7.38
C ILE A 74 -18.25 12.87 7.26
N ILE A 75 -17.69 13.09 6.06
CA ILE A 75 -16.28 12.84 5.77
C ILE A 75 -15.67 14.15 5.30
N ASN A 76 -14.65 14.60 6.02
CA ASN A 76 -13.99 15.88 5.81
C ASN A 76 -12.49 15.78 6.16
N GLU A 77 -11.76 16.89 6.15
CA GLU A 77 -10.32 16.87 6.47
C GLU A 77 -9.99 16.38 7.89
N GLN A 78 -10.95 16.44 8.82
CA GLN A 78 -10.73 16.16 10.24
C GLN A 78 -11.34 14.84 10.72
N SER A 79 -12.28 14.26 9.96
CA SER A 79 -13.07 13.11 10.41
C SER A 79 -13.45 12.17 9.28
N GLY A 80 -13.31 10.88 9.57
CA GLY A 80 -13.76 9.78 8.72
C GLY A 80 -12.90 9.54 7.47
N TYR A 81 -13.14 8.40 6.83
CA TYR A 81 -12.54 8.06 5.54
C TYR A 81 -13.55 7.38 4.64
N LEU A 82 -13.50 7.70 3.34
CA LEU A 82 -14.18 6.93 2.31
C LEU A 82 -13.15 6.06 1.59
N ILE A 83 -13.38 4.75 1.60
CA ILE A 83 -12.61 3.81 0.79
C ILE A 83 -13.45 3.38 -0.41
N LEU A 84 -13.04 3.82 -1.60
CA LEU A 84 -13.64 3.41 -2.87
C LEU A 84 -13.10 2.04 -3.28
N TYR A 85 -13.99 1.12 -3.61
CA TYR A 85 -13.68 -0.29 -3.93
C TYR A 85 -12.85 -0.98 -2.83
N PRO A 86 -13.40 -1.16 -1.62
CA PRO A 86 -12.67 -1.67 -0.46
C PRO A 86 -12.13 -3.09 -0.61
N ASP A 87 -12.62 -3.85 -1.59
CA ASP A 87 -12.16 -5.21 -1.88
C ASP A 87 -10.96 -5.21 -2.86
N LEU A 88 -10.59 -4.06 -3.44
CA LEU A 88 -9.38 -3.88 -4.24
C LEU A 88 -8.20 -3.52 -3.35
N LEU A 89 -7.37 -4.51 -3.03
CA LEU A 89 -6.18 -4.30 -2.23
C LEU A 89 -5.01 -3.78 -3.09
N LEU A 90 -4.60 -2.54 -2.82
CA LEU A 90 -3.41 -1.93 -3.41
C LEU A 90 -2.24 -1.98 -2.42
N SER A 91 -1.04 -2.29 -2.91
CA SER A 91 0.15 -2.25 -2.06
C SER A 91 0.50 -0.81 -1.68
N GLY A 92 1.04 -0.61 -0.47
CA GLY A 92 1.54 0.70 -0.05
C GLY A 92 2.60 1.28 -0.99
N THR A 93 3.42 0.42 -1.61
CA THR A 93 4.41 0.83 -2.63
C THR A 93 3.75 1.41 -3.89
N THR A 94 2.61 0.86 -4.31
CA THR A 94 1.84 1.37 -5.45
C THR A 94 1.28 2.76 -5.15
N ILE A 95 0.70 2.94 -3.96
CA ILE A 95 0.19 4.25 -3.49
C ILE A 95 1.32 5.27 -3.36
N ALA A 96 2.46 4.91 -2.77
CA ALA A 96 3.61 5.81 -2.66
C ALA A 96 4.11 6.25 -4.04
N SER A 97 4.11 5.35 -5.03
CA SER A 97 4.53 5.67 -6.40
C SER A 97 3.55 6.60 -7.14
N SER A 98 2.26 6.58 -6.77
CA SER A 98 1.24 7.40 -7.44
C SER A 98 1.29 8.87 -7.05
N ILE A 99 1.92 9.21 -5.92
CA ILE A 99 2.05 10.60 -5.43
C ILE A 99 2.66 11.51 -6.50
N ARG A 100 3.70 11.04 -7.20
CA ARG A 100 4.32 11.81 -8.29
C ARG A 100 3.58 11.67 -9.61
N CYS A 101 3.08 10.47 -9.90
CA CYS A 101 2.39 10.18 -11.17
C CYS A 101 1.46 8.98 -11.03
N MET A 102 0.16 9.23 -10.97
CA MET A 102 -0.88 8.19 -10.95
C MET A 102 -0.80 7.26 -12.18
N ARG A 103 -0.59 7.82 -13.38
CA ARG A 103 -0.48 7.04 -14.62
C ARG A 103 0.67 6.04 -14.54
N LYS A 104 1.83 6.43 -14.00
CA LYS A 104 2.98 5.54 -13.83
C LYS A 104 2.63 4.38 -12.90
N ALA A 105 2.03 4.65 -11.75
CA ALA A 105 1.64 3.62 -10.79
C ALA A 105 0.69 2.57 -11.41
N VAL A 106 -0.35 3.03 -12.12
CA VAL A 106 -1.29 2.13 -12.81
C VAL A 106 -0.60 1.29 -13.89
N LEU A 107 0.31 1.88 -14.67
CA LEU A 107 1.05 1.16 -15.70
C LEU A 107 2.02 0.13 -15.09
N SER A 108 2.78 0.49 -14.05
CA SER A 108 3.66 -0.45 -13.34
C SER A 108 2.88 -1.62 -12.75
N GLU A 109 1.68 -1.36 -12.20
CA GLU A 109 0.81 -2.41 -11.65
C GLU A 109 0.24 -3.34 -12.74
N LYS A 110 -0.19 -2.80 -13.88
CA LYS A 110 -0.70 -3.59 -15.01
C LYS A 110 0.39 -4.36 -15.75
N PHE A 111 1.61 -3.83 -15.81
CA PHE A 111 2.74 -4.36 -16.58
C PHE A 111 3.92 -4.78 -15.69
N ARG A 112 3.63 -5.35 -14.51
CA ARG A 112 4.62 -5.77 -13.48
C ARG A 112 5.81 -6.58 -14.01
N ARG A 113 5.67 -7.29 -15.13
CA ARG A 113 6.74 -8.13 -15.72
C ARG A 113 7.70 -7.37 -16.66
N SER A 114 7.47 -6.08 -16.90
CA SER A 114 8.30 -5.28 -17.82
C SER A 114 9.56 -4.70 -17.15
N GLU A 115 9.64 -4.70 -15.82
CA GLU A 115 10.82 -4.20 -15.12
C GLU A 115 11.85 -5.33 -14.99
N SER A 116 12.94 -5.23 -15.75
CA SER A 116 14.11 -6.06 -15.52
C SER A 116 14.72 -5.72 -14.17
N GLY A 117 15.14 -6.74 -13.41
CA GLY A 117 15.94 -6.54 -12.20
C GLY A 117 17.12 -5.60 -12.45
N SER A 118 17.56 -4.84 -11.44
CA SER A 118 18.81 -4.09 -11.48
C SER A 118 19.79 -4.65 -10.46
N ARG A 119 21.08 -4.35 -10.63
CA ARG A 119 22.11 -4.70 -9.65
C ARG A 119 21.74 -4.20 -8.25
N GLN A 120 21.27 -2.96 -8.15
CA GLN A 120 20.90 -2.33 -6.88
C GLN A 120 19.68 -3.01 -6.24
N MET A 121 18.66 -3.39 -7.02
CA MET A 121 17.49 -4.11 -6.48
C MET A 121 17.88 -5.50 -5.97
N LEU A 122 18.79 -6.18 -6.66
CA LEU A 122 19.30 -7.48 -6.22
C LEU A 122 20.09 -7.35 -4.91
N VAL A 123 21.04 -6.41 -4.84
CA VAL A 123 21.83 -6.15 -3.63
C VAL A 123 20.92 -5.77 -2.46
N GLY A 124 19.94 -4.89 -2.68
CA GLY A 124 18.96 -4.54 -1.66
C GLY A 124 18.15 -5.75 -1.18
N THR A 125 17.72 -6.63 -2.09
CA THR A 125 16.98 -7.85 -1.74
C THR A 125 17.83 -8.80 -0.89
N ILE A 126 19.10 -8.98 -1.24
CA ILE A 126 20.06 -9.81 -0.48
C ILE A 126 20.27 -9.21 0.92
N LEU A 127 20.50 -7.90 1.02
CA LEU A 127 20.70 -7.21 2.29
C LEU A 127 19.48 -7.32 3.20
N HIS A 128 18.27 -7.17 2.65
CA HIS A 128 17.02 -7.36 3.41
C HIS A 128 16.93 -8.76 4.02
N GLU A 129 17.26 -9.80 3.24
CA GLU A 129 17.22 -11.18 3.74
C GLU A 129 18.27 -11.45 4.82
N ILE A 130 19.51 -10.96 4.62
CA ILE A 130 20.58 -11.10 5.62
C ILE A 130 20.15 -10.42 6.92
N PHE A 131 19.67 -9.17 6.84
CA PHE A 131 19.25 -8.42 8.02
C PHE A 131 18.12 -9.14 8.79
N GLN A 132 17.08 -9.59 8.08
CA GLN A 132 15.94 -10.30 8.69
C GLN A 132 16.37 -11.57 9.45
N GLN A 133 17.24 -12.37 8.85
CA GLN A 133 17.76 -13.59 9.48
C GLN A 133 18.72 -13.28 10.63
N ALA A 134 19.52 -12.22 10.51
CA ALA A 134 20.49 -11.83 11.52
C ALA A 134 19.84 -11.24 12.79
N VAL A 135 18.79 -10.41 12.64
CA VAL A 135 18.03 -9.87 13.78
C VAL A 135 17.43 -10.97 14.63
N THR A 136 16.93 -12.04 14.00
CA THR A 136 16.39 -13.22 14.70
C THR A 136 17.46 -13.95 15.53
N ASN A 137 18.74 -13.69 15.28
CA ASN A 137 19.89 -14.29 15.95
C ASN A 137 20.75 -13.27 16.74
N ASN A 138 20.17 -12.12 17.13
CA ASN A 138 20.82 -11.03 17.88
C ASN A 138 22.03 -10.39 17.17
N LEU A 139 22.09 -10.42 15.84
CA LEU A 139 23.11 -9.73 15.03
C LEU A 139 24.57 -10.04 15.46
N ALA A 140 24.84 -11.22 16.00
CA ALA A 140 26.18 -11.64 16.40
C ALA A 140 27.14 -11.61 15.18
N HIS A 141 28.27 -10.92 15.31
CA HIS A 141 29.17 -10.58 14.20
C HIS A 141 29.54 -11.78 13.32
N GLU A 142 30.02 -12.87 13.92
CA GLU A 142 30.39 -14.10 13.21
C GLU A 142 29.23 -14.72 12.43
N LYS A 143 28.00 -14.60 12.95
CA LYS A 143 26.80 -15.14 12.31
C LYS A 143 26.35 -14.30 11.12
N VAL A 144 26.61 -12.99 11.12
CA VAL A 144 26.23 -12.10 10.02
C VAL A 144 27.10 -12.36 8.79
N GLU A 145 28.41 -12.52 8.97
CA GLU A 145 29.32 -12.83 7.87
C GLU A 145 29.08 -14.23 7.29
N GLU A 146 28.83 -15.23 8.13
CA GLU A 146 28.46 -16.57 7.69
C GLU A 146 27.16 -16.55 6.88
N LEU A 147 26.17 -15.80 7.36
CA LEU A 147 24.89 -15.64 6.70
C LEU A 147 25.01 -14.89 5.36
N ALA A 148 25.82 -13.84 5.30
CA ALA A 148 26.09 -13.12 4.06
C ALA A 148 26.72 -14.03 3.02
N ASN A 149 27.76 -14.79 3.40
CA ASN A 149 28.40 -15.78 2.54
C ASN A 149 27.40 -16.83 2.04
N LYS A 150 26.61 -17.42 2.94
CA LYS A 150 25.59 -18.42 2.59
C LYS A 150 24.53 -17.86 1.64
N THR A 151 24.13 -16.61 1.83
CA THR A 151 23.08 -15.97 1.03
C THR A 151 23.58 -15.62 -0.38
N VAL A 152 24.77 -15.00 -0.49
CA VAL A 152 25.34 -14.56 -1.76
C VAL A 152 25.84 -15.73 -2.60
N TYR A 153 26.53 -16.70 -1.97
CA TYR A 153 27.05 -17.87 -2.67
C TYR A 153 26.02 -19.01 -2.82
N GLY A 154 24.84 -18.86 -2.21
CA GLY A 154 23.73 -19.80 -2.33
C GLY A 154 23.08 -19.80 -3.72
N GLN A 155 22.22 -20.80 -3.95
CA GLN A 155 21.54 -20.99 -5.25
C GLN A 155 20.43 -19.96 -5.50
N LYS A 156 19.88 -19.34 -4.45
CA LYS A 156 18.66 -18.52 -4.50
C LYS A 156 18.75 -17.36 -5.50
N TYR A 157 19.89 -16.68 -5.53
CA TYR A 157 20.11 -15.48 -6.35
C TYR A 157 20.99 -15.70 -7.57
N LEU A 158 21.45 -16.94 -7.80
CA LEU A 158 22.37 -17.25 -8.88
C LEU A 158 21.75 -16.99 -10.26
N LYS A 159 20.44 -17.21 -10.40
CA LYS A 159 19.70 -16.96 -11.64
C LYS A 159 19.64 -15.47 -11.95
N GLU A 160 19.33 -14.63 -10.98
CA GLU A 160 19.27 -13.18 -11.12
C GLU A 160 20.65 -12.60 -11.43
N MET A 161 21.71 -13.07 -10.75
CA MET A 161 23.08 -12.69 -11.05
C MET A 161 23.48 -13.06 -12.48
N TYR A 162 23.10 -14.25 -12.95
CA TYR A 162 23.32 -14.69 -14.33
C TYR A 162 22.61 -13.79 -15.34
N LEU A 163 21.32 -13.49 -15.11
CA LEU A 163 20.52 -12.62 -15.98
C LEU A 163 21.09 -11.19 -16.07
N LEU A 164 21.72 -10.72 -14.99
CA LEU A 164 22.32 -9.38 -14.91
C LEU A 164 23.80 -9.36 -15.29
N ASN A 165 24.39 -10.49 -15.68
CA ASN A 165 25.81 -10.64 -15.97
C ASN A 165 26.72 -10.16 -14.80
N LEU A 166 26.35 -10.52 -13.58
CA LEU A 166 27.05 -10.15 -12.35
C LEU A 166 27.83 -11.34 -11.78
N LYS A 167 29.00 -11.07 -11.19
CA LYS A 167 29.79 -12.07 -10.49
C LYS A 167 29.43 -12.09 -9.01
N GLN A 168 29.25 -13.27 -8.42
CA GLN A 168 28.99 -13.44 -6.99
C GLN A 168 30.00 -12.69 -6.10
N LYS A 169 31.29 -12.72 -6.47
CA LYS A 169 32.34 -12.00 -5.74
C LYS A 169 32.11 -10.48 -5.69
N GLU A 170 31.64 -9.88 -6.78
CA GLU A 170 31.37 -8.44 -6.81
C GLU A 170 30.15 -8.10 -5.95
N ILE A 171 29.15 -8.98 -5.91
CA ILE A 171 27.98 -8.81 -5.02
C ILE A 171 28.38 -8.96 -3.56
N MET A 172 29.23 -9.94 -3.24
CA MET A 172 29.71 -10.14 -1.87
C MET A 172 30.46 -8.90 -1.37
N GLN A 173 31.36 -8.34 -2.19
CA GLN A 173 32.09 -7.11 -1.85
C GLN A 173 31.13 -5.95 -1.55
N GLU A 174 30.11 -5.76 -2.39
CA GLU A 174 29.10 -4.72 -2.18
C GLU A 174 28.27 -4.97 -0.91
N VAL A 175 27.93 -6.23 -0.59
CA VAL A 175 27.23 -6.60 0.65
C VAL A 175 28.07 -6.34 1.90
N GLU A 176 29.37 -6.68 1.86
CA GLU A 176 30.32 -6.48 2.96
C GLU A 176 30.42 -5.01 3.37
N GLU A 177 30.32 -4.07 2.43
CA GLU A 177 30.31 -2.63 2.72
C GLU A 177 29.15 -2.18 3.62
N TYR A 178 28.02 -2.91 3.63
CA TYR A 178 26.85 -2.58 4.43
C TYR A 178 26.82 -3.26 5.81
N LEU A 179 27.56 -4.35 6.02
CA LEU A 179 27.54 -5.10 7.29
C LEU A 179 27.90 -4.25 8.52
N PRO A 180 28.88 -3.32 8.48
CA PRO A 180 29.16 -2.44 9.61
C PRO A 180 27.93 -1.61 10.06
N SER A 181 27.06 -1.24 9.11
CA SER A 181 25.84 -0.50 9.43
C SER A 181 24.79 -1.36 10.12
N PHE A 182 24.78 -2.68 9.87
CA PHE A 182 23.90 -3.61 10.58
C PHE A 182 24.29 -3.71 12.05
N HIS A 183 25.60 -3.81 12.33
CA HIS A 183 26.11 -3.85 13.70
C HIS A 183 25.87 -2.55 14.44
N LYS A 184 26.14 -1.41 13.79
CA LYS A 184 25.84 -0.11 14.37
C LYS A 184 24.36 0.05 14.75
N TRP A 185 23.44 -0.36 13.86
CA TRP A 185 22.02 -0.34 14.18
C TRP A 185 21.68 -1.26 15.37
N ALA A 186 22.32 -2.42 15.46
CA ALA A 186 22.13 -3.33 16.61
C ALA A 186 22.57 -2.65 17.92
N GLU A 187 23.76 -2.04 17.93
CA GLU A 187 24.29 -1.33 19.10
C GLU A 187 23.38 -0.19 19.57
N ASP A 188 22.75 0.52 18.63
CA ASP A 188 21.91 1.68 18.93
C ASP A 188 20.49 1.29 19.40
N PHE A 189 19.95 0.14 18.97
CA PHE A 189 18.51 -0.17 19.08
C PHE A 189 18.15 -1.55 19.67
N MET A 190 19.11 -2.45 19.91
CA MET A 190 18.89 -3.76 20.52
C MET A 190 19.58 -3.89 21.88
#